data_AF-A0A5J5H511-F1
#
_entry.id   AF-A0A5J5H511-F1
#
_cell.length_a   1.000
_cell.length_b   1.000
_cell.length_c   1.000
_cell.angle_alpha   90.00
_cell.angle_beta   90.00
_cell.angle_gamma   90.00
#
_symmetry.space_group_name_H-M   'P 1'
#
loop_
_entity.id
_entity.type
_entity.pdbx_description
1 polymer ?
#
loop_
_entity_poly.entity_id
_entity_poly.type
_entity_poly.pdbx_seq_one_letter_code
_entity_poly.pdbx_strand_id
1 'polypeptide(L)'
;MGGILWCFIGVEASTILAEKAESQKIVGKATVISLLITLTIYVAISVVSMGVVPAEQLAQSGTPLATVLGNTVIGDAGAVIVKTGILISLLGALISWVMLASQLPYIAAKEGILPKIFVKTNNIGVPTNALFITNGISQLFLLVLLSSKLQNVYNMVLLLATTLFSCLTCFLPYMP
;
A
#
# COMPACT_ATOMS: atom_id res chain seq x y z
N MET A 1 -6.54 14.57 7.23
CA MET A 1 -5.23 14.50 7.92
C MET A 1 -4.82 13.05 8.29
N GLY A 2 -5.25 12.01 7.54
CA GLY A 2 -4.86 10.61 7.80
C GLY A 2 -4.11 9.92 6.65
N GLY A 3 -3.95 10.61 5.52
CA GLY A 3 -3.37 10.03 4.30
C GLY A 3 -1.87 9.73 4.40
N ILE A 4 -1.11 10.55 5.14
CA ILE A 4 0.35 10.40 5.24
C ILE A 4 0.72 9.08 5.92
N LEU A 5 -0.01 8.67 6.96
CA LEU A 5 0.21 7.38 7.63
C LEU A 5 0.01 6.22 6.65
N TRP A 6 -1.03 6.29 5.83
CA TRP A 6 -1.34 5.27 4.84
C TRP A 6 -0.23 5.09 3.81
N CYS A 7 0.52 6.16 3.52
CA CYS A 7 1.67 6.10 2.62
C CYS A 7 2.86 5.30 3.18
N PHE A 8 2.91 5.02 4.48
CA PHE A 8 3.98 4.24 5.12
C PHE A 8 3.52 2.84 5.57
N ILE A 9 2.24 2.49 5.35
CA ILE A 9 1.77 1.12 5.56
C ILE A 9 2.46 0.19 4.58
N GLY A 10 2.96 -0.94 5.07
CA GLY A 10 3.70 -1.93 4.29
C GLY A 10 5.17 -2.06 4.69
N VAL A 11 5.69 -1.22 5.58
CA VAL A 11 7.04 -1.42 6.15
C VAL A 11 7.12 -2.75 6.92
N GLU A 12 6.02 -3.14 7.56
CA GLU A 12 5.82 -4.42 8.23
C GLU A 12 5.89 -5.63 7.27
N ALA A 13 5.63 -5.43 5.97
CA ALA A 13 5.74 -6.48 4.98
C ALA A 13 7.17 -7.04 4.87
N SER A 14 8.17 -6.21 5.18
CA SER A 14 9.58 -6.59 5.12
C SER A 14 9.92 -7.71 6.11
N THR A 15 9.29 -7.74 7.29
CA THR A 15 9.54 -8.78 8.31
C THR A 15 8.88 -10.10 7.93
N ILE A 16 7.70 -10.05 7.31
CA ILE A 16 6.97 -11.24 6.83
C ILE A 16 7.76 -11.95 5.73
N LEU A 17 8.42 -11.18 4.85
CA LEU A 17 9.25 -11.71 3.77
C LEU A 17 10.69 -11.97 4.19
N ALA A 18 11.11 -11.54 5.39
CA ALA A 18 12.47 -11.71 5.88
C ALA A 18 12.88 -13.19 6.02
N GLU A 19 11.93 -14.10 6.26
CA GLU A 19 12.18 -15.55 6.33
C GLU A 19 12.71 -16.10 5.00
N LYS A 20 12.39 -15.45 3.87
CA LYS A 20 12.83 -15.83 2.52
C LYS A 20 14.07 -15.08 2.04
N ALA A 21 14.60 -14.16 2.84
CA ALA A 21 15.76 -13.35 2.48
C ALA A 21 17.08 -14.05 2.79
N GLU A 22 18.13 -13.73 2.03
CA GLU A 22 19.48 -14.28 2.22
C GLU A 22 20.08 -13.92 3.59
N SER A 23 19.78 -12.73 4.13
CA SER A 23 20.25 -12.29 5.44
C SER A 23 19.37 -11.23 6.08
N GLN A 24 19.16 -11.35 7.40
CA GLN A 24 18.45 -10.37 8.21
C GLN A 24 19.12 -8.97 8.17
N LYS A 25 20.45 -8.92 8.01
CA LYS A 25 21.18 -7.65 7.89
C LYS A 25 20.85 -6.91 6.59
N ILE A 26 20.60 -7.65 5.51
CA ILE A 26 20.22 -7.07 4.21
C ILE A 26 18.80 -6.54 4.29
N VAL A 27 17.87 -7.30 4.89
CA VAL A 27 16.48 -6.86 5.09
C VAL A 27 16.42 -5.56 5.89
N GLY A 28 17.11 -5.49 7.04
CA GLY A 28 17.13 -4.27 7.86
C GLY A 28 17.66 -3.05 7.10
N LYS A 29 18.76 -3.20 6.35
CA LYS A 29 19.29 -2.12 5.51
C LYS A 29 18.32 -1.74 4.39
N ALA A 30 17.75 -2.71 3.70
CA ALA A 30 16.80 -2.48 2.60
C ALA A 30 15.57 -1.72 3.08
N THR A 31 15.02 -2.06 4.25
CA THR A 31 13.88 -1.36 4.86
C THR A 31 14.21 0.10 5.20
N VAL A 32 15.37 0.37 5.80
CA VAL A 32 15.76 1.74 6.14
C VAL A 32 16.01 2.57 4.87
N ILE A 33 16.70 2.00 3.89
CA ILE A 33 17.00 2.68 2.62
C ILE A 33 15.70 2.96 1.86
N SER A 34 14.78 1.99 1.76
CA SER A 34 13.51 2.18 1.06
C SER A 34 12.66 3.26 1.71
N LEU A 35 12.63 3.31 3.05
CA LEU A 35 11.89 4.33 3.79
C LEU A 35 12.45 5.73 3.57
N LEU A 36 13.78 5.90 3.63
CA LEU A 36 14.43 7.19 3.37
C LEU A 36 14.22 7.67 1.93
N ILE A 37 14.32 6.76 0.96
CA ILE A 37 14.06 7.07 -0.45
C ILE A 37 12.60 7.50 -0.64
N THR A 38 11.66 6.74 -0.08
CA THR A 38 10.22 7.01 -0.20
C THR A 38 9.85 8.35 0.43
N LEU A 39 10.37 8.62 1.63
CA LEU A 39 10.18 9.90 2.32
C LEU A 39 10.70 11.07 1.47
N THR A 40 11.91 10.94 0.92
CA THR A 40 12.52 11.98 0.08
C THR A 40 11.66 12.25 -1.16
N ILE A 41 11.20 11.19 -1.83
CA ILE A 41 10.34 11.30 -3.01
C ILE A 41 9.00 11.97 -2.66
N TYR A 42 8.36 11.61 -1.54
CA TYR A 42 7.09 12.21 -1.12
C TYR A 42 7.21 13.68 -0.77
N VAL A 43 8.29 14.08 -0.09
CA VAL A 43 8.57 15.49 0.20
C VAL A 43 8.80 16.24 -1.11
N ALA A 44 9.62 15.70 -2.02
CA ALA A 44 9.90 16.32 -3.30
C ALA A 44 8.62 16.52 -4.14
N ILE A 45 7.77 15.49 -4.24
CA ILE A 45 6.50 15.57 -4.98
C ILE A 45 5.59 16.63 -4.35
N SER A 46 5.47 16.66 -3.02
CA SER A 46 4.64 17.65 -2.32
C SER A 46 5.11 19.09 -2.58
N VAL A 47 6.41 19.34 -2.43
CA VAL A 47 7.01 20.67 -2.63
C VAL A 47 6.85 21.13 -4.09
N VAL A 48 7.15 20.26 -5.05
CA VAL A 48 7.00 20.57 -6.48
C VAL A 48 5.53 20.83 -6.83
N SER A 49 4.61 20.02 -6.30
CA SER A 49 3.19 20.17 -6.60
C SER A 49 2.65 21.52 -6.13
N MET A 50 2.95 21.90 -4.89
CA MET A 50 2.53 23.18 -4.31
C MET A 50 3.25 24.40 -4.93
N GLY A 51 4.45 24.20 -5.48
CA GLY A 51 5.23 25.27 -6.13
C GLY A 51 4.78 25.62 -7.54
N VAL A 52 4.11 24.70 -8.25
CA VAL A 52 3.73 24.88 -9.67
C VAL A 52 2.26 25.23 -9.85
N VAL A 53 1.35 24.68 -9.03
CA VAL A 53 -0.10 24.82 -9.22
C VAL A 53 -0.77 25.33 -7.94
N PRO A 54 -1.73 26.29 -8.02
CA PRO A 54 -2.49 26.74 -6.86
C PRO A 54 -3.22 25.61 -6.13
N ALA A 55 -3.29 25.69 -4.80
CA ALA A 55 -3.86 24.64 -3.95
C ALA A 55 -5.32 24.28 -4.32
N GLU A 56 -6.10 25.26 -4.78
CA GLU A 56 -7.51 25.07 -5.18
C GLU A 56 -7.64 24.18 -6.43
N GLN A 57 -6.75 24.33 -7.41
CA GLN A 57 -6.74 23.46 -8.59
C GLN A 57 -6.23 22.05 -8.27
N LEU A 58 -5.26 21.94 -7.36
CA LEU A 58 -4.78 20.63 -6.89
C LEU A 58 -5.86 19.87 -6.12
N ALA A 59 -6.65 20.56 -5.30
CA ALA A 59 -7.74 19.96 -4.52
C ALA A 59 -8.88 19.41 -5.40
N GLN A 60 -9.08 19.99 -6.59
CA GLN A 60 -10.08 19.54 -7.55
C GLN A 60 -9.54 18.50 -8.55
N SER A 61 -8.22 18.30 -8.60
CA SER A 61 -7.60 17.34 -9.53
C SER A 61 -7.57 15.93 -8.95
N GLY A 62 -8.14 14.97 -9.70
CA GLY A 62 -8.04 13.55 -9.36
C GLY A 62 -6.62 12.97 -9.52
N THR A 63 -5.75 13.64 -10.28
CA THR A 63 -4.35 13.24 -10.50
C THR A 63 -3.41 14.44 -10.41
N PRO A 64 -3.12 14.92 -9.18
CA PRO A 64 -2.36 16.15 -8.95
C PRO A 64 -1.02 16.20 -9.70
N LEU A 65 -0.25 15.10 -9.68
CA LEU A 65 1.06 15.04 -10.35
C LEU A 65 0.96 15.16 -11.88
N ALA A 66 -0.07 14.59 -12.49
CA ALA A 66 -0.29 14.72 -13.94
C ALA A 66 -0.71 16.15 -14.30
N THR A 67 -1.50 16.81 -13.45
CA THR A 67 -1.86 18.24 -13.61
C THR A 67 -0.64 19.15 -13.46
N VAL A 68 0.25 18.86 -12.51
CA VAL A 68 1.49 19.61 -12.32
C VAL A 68 2.38 19.49 -13.55
N LEU A 69 2.66 18.27 -14.04
CA LEU A 69 3.52 18.09 -15.21
C LEU A 69 2.88 18.61 -16.50
N GLY A 70 1.56 18.50 -16.65
CA GLY A 70 0.83 19.07 -17.80
C GLY A 70 0.94 20.60 -17.91
N ASN A 71 1.06 21.30 -16.77
CA ASN A 71 1.25 22.76 -16.72
C ASN A 71 2.73 23.19 -16.80
N THR A 72 3.67 22.26 -16.93
CA THR A 72 5.10 22.57 -17.10
C THR A 72 5.52 22.57 -18.57
N VAL A 73 6.79 22.89 -18.85
CA VAL A 73 7.39 22.89 -20.21
C VAL A 73 7.25 21.57 -20.99
N ILE A 74 6.92 20.47 -20.30
CA ILE A 74 6.73 19.14 -20.90
C ILE A 74 5.31 19.02 -21.54
N GLY A 75 4.36 19.85 -21.13
CA GLY A 75 2.99 19.88 -21.66
C GLY A 75 2.24 18.56 -21.51
N ASP A 76 1.29 18.30 -22.41
CA ASP A 76 0.41 17.11 -22.38
C ASP A 76 1.19 15.78 -22.42
N ALA A 77 2.37 15.77 -23.04
CA ALA A 77 3.26 14.60 -23.05
C ALA A 77 3.69 14.21 -21.61
N GLY A 78 3.91 15.20 -20.74
CA GLY A 78 4.26 14.98 -19.34
C GLY A 78 3.11 14.34 -18.55
N ALA A 79 1.87 14.76 -18.82
CA ALA A 79 0.69 14.17 -18.19
C ALA A 79 0.49 12.69 -18.59
N VAL A 80 0.74 12.33 -19.85
CA VAL A 80 0.66 10.94 -20.33
C VAL A 80 1.73 10.08 -19.67
N ILE A 81 2.98 10.54 -19.60
CA ILE A 81 4.09 9.80 -18.96
C ILE A 81 3.76 9.49 -17.51
N VAL A 82 3.25 10.48 -16.75
CA VAL A 82 2.87 10.27 -15.34
C VAL A 82 1.76 9.24 -15.21
N LYS A 83 0.71 9.33 -16.03
CA LYS A 83 -0.41 8.38 -15.99
C LYS A 83 0.06 6.96 -16.28
N THR A 84 0.90 6.77 -17.30
CA THR A 84 1.48 5.45 -17.61
C THR A 84 2.40 4.95 -16.49
N GLY A 85 3.21 5.82 -15.91
CA GLY A 85 4.08 5.49 -14.77
C GLY A 85 3.28 5.03 -13.55
N ILE A 86 2.17 5.71 -13.25
CA ILE A 86 1.24 5.32 -12.17
C ILE A 86 0.67 3.92 -12.45
N LEU A 87 0.24 3.62 -13.69
CA LEU A 87 -0.27 2.29 -14.02
C LEU A 87 0.78 1.19 -13.78
N ILE A 88 2.02 1.40 -14.23
CA ILE A 88 3.11 0.45 -14.01
C ILE A 88 3.39 0.28 -12.51
N SER A 89 3.42 1.38 -11.77
CA SER A 89 3.61 1.37 -10.30
C SER A 89 2.49 0.61 -9.59
N LEU A 90 1.24 0.79 -10.00
CA LEU A 90 0.08 0.11 -9.43
C LEU A 90 0.15 -1.41 -9.68
N LEU A 91 0.58 -1.83 -10.87
CA LEU A 91 0.76 -3.25 -11.17
C LEU A 91 1.85 -3.88 -10.29
N GLY A 92 2.98 -3.19 -10.12
CA GLY A 92 4.05 -3.66 -9.22
C GLY A 92 3.58 -3.76 -7.76
N ALA A 93 2.88 -2.73 -7.27
CA ALA A 93 2.31 -2.73 -5.93
C ALA A 93 1.28 -3.85 -5.74
N LEU A 94 0.43 -4.10 -6.73
CA LEU A 94 -0.58 -5.16 -6.70
C LEU A 94 0.07 -6.54 -6.57
N ILE A 95 1.10 -6.82 -7.37
CA ILE A 95 1.84 -8.09 -7.30
C ILE A 95 2.47 -8.27 -5.91
N SER A 96 3.10 -7.23 -5.38
CA SER A 96 3.69 -7.25 -4.04
C SER A 96 2.64 -7.54 -2.96
N TRP A 97 1.47 -6.92 -3.04
CA TRP A 97 0.39 -7.10 -2.06
C TRP A 97 -0.20 -8.52 -2.10
N VAL A 98 -0.42 -9.05 -3.30
CA VAL A 98 -0.92 -10.41 -3.51
C VAL A 98 0.05 -11.45 -2.97
N MET A 99 1.36 -11.26 -3.19
CA MET A 99 2.38 -12.14 -2.60
C MET A 99 2.36 -12.09 -1.08
N LEU A 100 2.35 -10.89 -0.49
CA LEU A 100 2.31 -10.70 0.95
C LEU A 100 1.09 -11.35 1.60
N ALA A 101 -0.10 -11.13 1.00
CA ALA A 101 -1.36 -11.65 1.49
C ALA A 101 -1.38 -13.19 1.55
N SER A 102 -0.65 -13.88 0.66
CA SER A 102 -0.54 -15.34 0.69
C SER A 102 0.44 -15.88 1.74
N GLN A 103 1.44 -15.08 2.13
CA GLN A 103 2.50 -15.51 3.05
C GLN A 103 2.03 -15.53 4.50
N LEU A 104 1.13 -14.61 4.90
CA LEU A 104 0.57 -14.55 6.25
C LEU A 104 -0.22 -15.84 6.63
N PRO A 105 -1.21 -16.31 5.84
CA PRO A 105 -1.89 -17.57 6.12
C PRO A 105 -0.95 -18.78 6.08
N TYR A 106 0.08 -18.75 5.23
CA TYR A 106 1.07 -19.81 5.15
C TYR A 106 1.87 -19.94 6.45
N ILE A 107 2.39 -18.82 6.98
CA ILE A 107 3.12 -18.81 8.26
C ILE A 107 2.19 -19.24 9.40
N ALA A 108 0.97 -18.70 9.48
CA ALA A 108 0.00 -19.08 10.50
C ALA A 108 -0.39 -20.58 10.44
N ALA A 109 -0.44 -21.16 9.25
CA ALA A 109 -0.70 -22.60 9.09
C ALA A 109 0.52 -23.47 9.44
N LYS A 110 1.73 -22.96 9.21
CA LYS A 110 2.99 -23.60 9.65
C LYS A 110 3.08 -23.67 11.17
N GLU A 111 2.54 -22.67 11.87
CA GLU A 111 2.42 -22.63 13.34
C GLU A 111 1.21 -23.42 13.88
N GLY A 112 0.40 -24.03 13.02
CA GLY A 112 -0.74 -24.87 13.42
C GLY A 112 -2.01 -24.09 13.79
N ILE A 113 -2.03 -22.76 13.60
CA ILE A 113 -3.18 -21.90 13.87
C ILE A 113 -4.25 -22.09 12.78
N LEU A 114 -3.81 -22.22 11.52
CA LEU A 114 -4.69 -22.41 10.37
C LEU A 114 -4.67 -23.85 9.82
N PRO A 115 -5.71 -24.26 9.08
CA PRO A 115 -5.79 -25.59 8.48
C PRO A 115 -4.58 -25.90 7.58
N LYS A 116 -4.18 -27.18 7.56
CA LYS A 116 -3.03 -27.67 6.77
C LYS A 116 -3.12 -27.39 5.26
N ILE A 117 -4.30 -27.03 4.76
CA ILE A 117 -4.55 -26.65 3.36
C ILE A 117 -3.66 -25.47 2.94
N PHE A 118 -3.36 -24.55 3.86
CA PHE A 118 -2.55 -23.35 3.61
C PHE A 118 -1.03 -23.60 3.65
N VAL A 119 -0.58 -24.75 4.20
CA VAL A 119 0.84 -25.12 4.26
C VAL A 119 1.37 -25.63 2.91
N LYS A 120 0.47 -26.08 2.02
CA LYS A 120 0.86 -26.67 0.74
C LYS A 120 1.49 -25.63 -0.19
N THR A 121 2.75 -25.84 -0.54
CA THR A 121 3.53 -25.04 -1.50
C THR A 121 3.74 -25.77 -2.83
N ASN A 122 4.04 -25.01 -3.89
CA ASN A 122 4.48 -25.56 -5.18
C ASN A 122 5.99 -25.89 -5.18
N ASN A 123 6.49 -26.42 -6.30
CA ASN A 123 7.91 -26.77 -6.51
C ASN A 123 8.89 -25.59 -6.37
N ILE A 124 8.39 -24.34 -6.39
CA ILE A 124 9.15 -23.10 -6.31
C ILE A 124 8.96 -22.43 -4.93
N GLY A 125 8.35 -23.13 -3.96
CA GLY A 125 8.16 -22.63 -2.58
C GLY A 125 7.09 -21.54 -2.43
N VAL A 126 6.17 -21.42 -3.38
CA VAL A 126 5.04 -20.48 -3.34
C VAL A 126 3.80 -21.17 -2.74
N PRO A 127 3.13 -20.57 -1.74
CA PRO A 127 1.93 -21.16 -1.13
C PRO A 127 0.69 -20.98 -2.03
N THR A 128 0.57 -21.83 -3.04
CA THR A 128 -0.47 -21.73 -4.09
C THR A 128 -1.90 -21.75 -3.55
N ASN A 129 -2.19 -22.61 -2.56
CA ASN A 129 -3.52 -22.68 -1.97
C ASN A 129 -3.88 -21.40 -1.20
N ALA A 130 -2.94 -20.87 -0.42
CA ALA A 130 -3.12 -19.61 0.27
C ALA A 130 -3.35 -18.47 -0.73
N LEU A 131 -2.58 -18.44 -1.82
CA LEU A 131 -2.71 -17.45 -2.88
C LEU A 131 -4.09 -17.46 -3.53
N PHE A 132 -4.60 -18.62 -3.95
CA PHE A 132 -5.93 -18.70 -4.59
C PHE A 132 -7.06 -18.36 -3.62
N ILE A 133 -6.97 -18.82 -2.37
CA ILE A 133 -8.02 -18.55 -1.37
C ILE A 133 -8.05 -17.06 -1.02
N THR A 134 -6.91 -16.44 -0.75
CA THR A 134 -6.86 -15.01 -0.41
C THR A 134 -7.32 -14.16 -1.58
N ASN A 135 -6.88 -14.47 -2.81
CA ASN A 135 -7.33 -13.77 -4.00
C ASN A 135 -8.84 -13.96 -4.24
N GLY A 136 -9.35 -15.18 -4.08
CA GLY A 136 -10.78 -15.47 -4.20
C GLY A 136 -11.63 -14.70 -3.18
N ILE A 137 -11.18 -14.61 -1.93
CA ILE A 137 -11.83 -13.80 -0.90
C ILE A 137 -11.77 -12.31 -1.27
N SER A 138 -10.63 -11.81 -1.75
CA SER A 138 -10.50 -10.42 -2.20
C SER A 138 -11.45 -10.11 -3.36
N GLN A 139 -11.57 -10.99 -4.36
CA GLN A 139 -12.51 -10.80 -5.47
C GLN A 139 -13.97 -10.81 -4.99
N LEU A 140 -14.33 -11.74 -4.10
CA LEU A 140 -15.66 -11.77 -3.50
C LEU A 140 -15.96 -10.46 -2.76
N PHE A 141 -15.00 -9.96 -1.99
CA PHE A 141 -15.14 -8.70 -1.26
C PHE A 141 -15.33 -7.52 -2.23
N LEU A 142 -14.59 -7.47 -3.33
CA LEU A 142 -14.78 -6.45 -4.38
C LEU A 142 -16.18 -6.51 -4.99
N LEU A 143 -16.71 -7.71 -5.26
CA LEU A 143 -18.09 -7.87 -5.76
C LEU A 143 -19.13 -7.39 -4.74
N VAL A 144 -18.91 -7.66 -3.45
CA VAL A 144 -19.79 -7.19 -2.37
C VAL A 144 -19.79 -5.65 -2.29
N LEU A 145 -18.64 -5.02 -2.53
CA LEU A 145 -18.50 -3.56 -2.52
C LEU A 145 -19.18 -2.85 -3.72
N LEU A 146 -19.67 -3.58 -4.74
CA LEU A 146 -20.49 -3.00 -5.80
C LEU A 146 -21.83 -2.44 -5.27
N SER A 147 -22.28 -2.92 -4.11
CA SER A 147 -23.46 -2.36 -3.45
C SER A 147 -23.13 -1.07 -2.71
N SER A 148 -23.85 0.00 -3.03
CA SER A 148 -23.69 1.32 -2.39
C SER A 148 -23.86 1.30 -0.86
N LYS A 149 -24.70 0.40 -0.32
CA LYS A 149 -24.87 0.24 1.13
C LYS A 149 -23.62 -0.31 1.81
N LEU A 150 -23.00 -1.32 1.20
CA LEU A 150 -21.79 -1.96 1.72
C LEU A 150 -20.56 -1.07 1.55
N GLN A 151 -20.52 -0.27 0.48
CA GLN A 151 -19.49 0.75 0.29
C GLN A 151 -19.49 1.79 1.42
N ASN A 152 -20.66 2.22 1.88
CA ASN A 152 -20.75 3.14 3.03
C ASN A 152 -20.26 2.51 4.32
N VAL A 153 -20.58 1.24 4.58
CA VAL A 153 -20.08 0.51 5.74
C VAL A 153 -18.55 0.38 5.67
N TYR A 154 -18.01 0.02 4.51
CA TYR A 154 -16.56 -0.04 4.29
C TYR A 154 -15.87 1.31 4.56
N ASN A 155 -16.42 2.40 4.01
CA ASN A 155 -15.89 3.74 4.25
C ASN A 155 -15.96 4.14 5.73
N MET A 156 -17.05 3.81 6.44
CA MET A 156 -17.15 4.03 7.89
C MET A 156 -16.06 3.27 8.66
N VAL A 157 -15.82 2.00 8.31
CA VAL A 157 -14.76 1.19 8.95
C VAL A 157 -13.38 1.78 8.69
N LEU A 158 -13.10 2.22 7.44
CA LEU A 158 -11.84 2.89 7.11
C LEU A 158 -11.64 4.20 7.90
N LEU A 159 -12.68 5.02 8.01
CA LEU A 159 -12.66 6.26 8.79
C LEU A 159 -12.41 5.99 10.27
N LEU A 160 -13.09 4.99 10.85
CA LEU A 160 -12.88 4.56 12.23
C LEU A 160 -11.44 4.09 12.46
N ALA A 161 -10.92 3.20 11.61
CA ALA A 161 -9.55 2.71 11.72
C ALA A 161 -8.54 3.86 11.65
N THR A 162 -8.66 4.75 10.66
CA THR A 162 -7.76 5.89 10.50
C THR A 162 -7.83 6.86 11.69
N THR A 163 -9.02 7.07 12.25
CA THR A 163 -9.22 7.92 13.43
C THR A 163 -8.58 7.30 14.67
N LEU A 164 -8.72 6.00 14.89
CA LEU A 164 -8.10 5.30 16.03
C LEU A 164 -6.56 5.39 16.00
N PHE A 165 -5.94 5.19 14.83
CA PHE A 165 -4.49 5.37 14.68
C PHE A 165 -4.05 6.81 14.95
N SER A 166 -4.82 7.78 14.47
CA SER A 166 -4.56 9.21 14.70
C SER A 166 -4.74 9.58 16.17
N CYS A 167 -5.74 9.02 16.85
CA CYS A 167 -5.94 9.20 18.28
C CYS A 167 -4.83 8.55 19.10
N LEU A 168 -4.37 7.34 18.75
CA LEU A 168 -3.30 6.66 19.47
C LEU A 168 -1.98 7.47 19.43
N THR A 169 -1.66 8.04 18.26
CA THR A 169 -0.48 8.92 18.10
C THR A 169 -0.63 10.27 18.80
N CYS A 170 -1.86 10.79 18.92
CA CYS A 170 -2.14 12.04 19.64
C CYS A 170 -2.29 11.87 21.17
N PHE A 171 -2.64 10.66 21.65
CA PHE A 171 -2.76 10.33 23.08
C PHE A 171 -1.47 9.79 23.71
N LEU A 172 -0.54 9.24 22.92
CA LEU A 172 0.77 8.80 23.43
C LEU A 172 1.57 9.89 24.19
N PRO A 173 1.52 11.18 23.81
CA PRO A 173 2.13 12.28 24.58
C PRO A 173 1.42 12.62 25.90
N TYR A 174 0.21 12.07 26.15
CA TYR A 174 -0.65 12.38 27.29
C TYR A 174 -0.81 11.21 28.28
N MET A 175 -0.17 10.06 28.04
CA MET A 175 -0.07 8.99 29.04
C MET A 175 1.14 9.27 29.94
N PRO A 176 0.95 9.46 31.26
CA PRO A 176 2.03 9.72 32.22
C PRO A 176 2.94 8.50 32.45
#